data_AF-A0A8T5NBQ0-F1
#
_entry.id   AF-A0A8T5NBQ0-F1
#
_cell.length_a   1.000
_cell.length_b   1.000
_cell.length_c   1.000
_cell.angle_alpha   90.00
_cell.angle_beta   90.00
_cell.angle_gamma   90.00
#
_symmetry.space_group_name_H-M   'P 1'
#
loop_
_entity.id
_entity.type
_entity.pdbx_description
1 polymer ?
#
loop_
_entity_poly.entity_id
_entity_poly.type
_entity_poly.pdbx_seq_one_letter_code
_entity_poly.pdbx_strand_id
1 'polypeptide(L)'
;MQQQIKGTKEKTLNQWLMFMLERVGHNNLPMLLDHYENLGWISMDVSDKLIDLAETQKQRYEGPSWTLSAEDHRISMLFIEKLQGKPVEISLLSTIAPPKAKPQQTERIAPRESYVESHRLEKDELEFAVQRREVTIRNLEVELEKKDVEISKLKELIQELEHELNENRDEIKKNRIYRGILEENIRLKKVDFGR
;
A
#
# COMPACT_ATOMS: atom_id res chain seq x y z
N MET A 1 36.80 -20.81 -1.62
CA MET A 1 36.86 -20.64 -0.14
C MET A 1 35.75 -19.75 0.43
N GLN A 2 35.27 -18.71 -0.26
CA GLN A 2 34.24 -17.78 0.28
C GLN A 2 32.83 -18.40 0.46
N GLN A 3 32.48 -19.47 -0.26
CA GLN A 3 31.16 -20.11 -0.15
C GLN A 3 30.99 -20.94 1.15
N GLN A 4 32.06 -21.56 1.68
CA GLN A 4 31.98 -22.31 2.95
C GLN A 4 31.83 -21.39 4.17
N ILE A 5 32.39 -20.18 4.11
CA ILE A 5 32.28 -19.18 5.18
C ILE A 5 30.84 -18.64 5.27
N LYS A 6 30.18 -18.42 4.12
CA LYS A 6 28.80 -17.92 4.07
C LYS A 6 27.80 -18.89 4.72
N GLY A 7 27.87 -20.18 4.38
CA GLY A 7 27.00 -21.21 4.96
C GLY A 7 27.23 -21.45 6.46
N THR A 8 28.46 -21.24 6.95
CA THR A 8 28.78 -21.37 8.39
C THR A 8 28.21 -20.21 9.21
N LYS A 9 28.22 -19.00 8.65
CA LYS A 9 27.63 -17.80 9.26
C LYS A 9 26.10 -17.89 9.31
N GLU A 10 25.46 -18.29 8.22
CA GLU A 10 24.00 -18.48 8.15
C GLU A 10 23.53 -19.55 9.17
N LYS A 11 24.24 -20.66 9.30
CA LYS A 11 23.95 -21.67 10.32
C LYS A 11 24.06 -21.13 11.74
N THR A 12 25.09 -20.32 12.02
CA THR A 12 25.30 -19.71 13.33
C THR A 12 24.21 -18.68 13.65
N LEU A 13 23.77 -17.91 12.66
CA LEU A 13 22.67 -16.96 12.77
C LEU A 13 21.35 -17.66 13.11
N ASN A 14 21.02 -18.75 12.41
CA ASN A 14 19.83 -19.55 12.71
C ASN A 14 19.89 -20.18 14.11
N GLN A 15 21.06 -20.66 14.55
CA GLN A 15 21.23 -21.17 15.90
C GLN A 15 21.02 -20.09 16.97
N TRP A 16 21.53 -18.88 16.72
CA TRP A 16 21.32 -17.75 17.61
C TRP A 16 19.85 -17.33 17.66
N LEU A 17 19.19 -17.28 16.51
CA LEU A 17 17.76 -16.99 16.41
C LEU A 17 16.92 -18.01 17.18
N MET A 18 17.18 -19.31 17.01
CA MET A 18 16.49 -20.36 17.76
C MET A 18 16.70 -20.22 19.26
N PHE A 19 17.93 -19.94 19.70
CA PHE A 19 18.24 -19.68 21.10
C PHE A 19 17.44 -18.51 21.69
N MET A 20 17.28 -17.42 20.92
CA MET A 20 16.46 -16.28 21.34
C MET A 20 14.97 -16.64 21.39
N LEU A 21 14.46 -17.33 20.35
CA LEU A 21 13.06 -17.73 20.25
C LEU A 21 12.63 -18.71 21.35
N GLU A 22 13.47 -19.68 21.71
CA GLU A 22 13.21 -20.65 22.78
C GLU A 22 13.15 -20.03 24.20
N ARG A 23 13.58 -18.77 24.34
CA ARG A 23 13.63 -18.06 25.63
C ARG A 23 12.62 -16.93 25.69
N VAL A 24 12.62 -16.09 24.67
CA VAL A 24 11.88 -14.82 24.62
C VAL A 24 10.60 -14.94 23.79
N GLY A 25 10.56 -15.88 22.84
CA GLY A 25 9.41 -16.08 21.94
C GLY A 25 9.34 -15.06 20.80
N HIS A 26 8.48 -15.34 19.83
CA HIS A 26 8.27 -14.48 18.66
C HIS A 26 7.62 -13.14 19.04
N ASN A 27 6.79 -13.15 20.07
CA ASN A 27 6.07 -11.97 20.58
C ASN A 27 7.00 -10.88 21.13
N ASN A 28 8.14 -11.27 21.69
CA ASN A 28 9.04 -10.35 22.40
C ASN A 28 10.40 -10.17 21.69
N LEU A 29 10.65 -10.91 20.60
CA LEU A 29 11.89 -10.81 19.83
C LEU A 29 12.19 -9.37 19.35
N PRO A 30 11.21 -8.60 18.82
CA PRO A 30 11.49 -7.22 18.39
C PRO A 30 11.99 -6.32 19.52
N MET A 31 11.42 -6.45 20.72
CA MET A 31 11.83 -5.67 21.90
C MET A 31 13.24 -6.02 22.36
N LEU A 32 13.62 -7.29 22.28
CA LEU A 32 14.98 -7.73 22.60
C LEU A 32 16.00 -7.19 21.59
N LEU A 33 15.65 -7.20 20.30
CA LEU A 33 16.55 -6.71 19.25
C LEU A 33 16.71 -5.19 19.32
N ASP A 34 15.64 -4.45 19.59
CA ASP A 34 15.71 -3.01 19.86
C ASP A 34 16.64 -2.70 21.05
N HIS A 35 16.61 -3.51 22.10
CA HIS A 35 17.56 -3.37 23.21
C HIS A 35 19.02 -3.59 22.75
N TYR A 36 19.29 -4.57 21.90
CA TYR A 36 20.63 -4.83 21.36
C TYR A 36 21.09 -3.76 20.36
N GLU A 37 20.17 -3.17 19.61
CA GLU A 37 20.43 -2.03 18.74
C GLU A 37 20.79 -0.78 19.55
N ASN A 38 20.02 -0.49 20.61
CA ASN A 38 20.29 0.61 21.54
C ASN A 38 21.63 0.47 22.27
N LEU A 39 22.08 -0.76 22.54
CA LEU A 39 23.42 -1.03 23.09
C LEU A 39 24.55 -0.98 22.04
N GLY A 40 24.20 -0.86 20.75
CA GLY A 40 25.16 -0.87 19.63
C GLY A 40 25.76 -2.24 19.35
N TRP A 41 25.14 -3.34 19.81
CA TRP A 41 25.63 -4.70 19.60
C TRP A 41 25.27 -5.25 18.22
N ILE A 42 24.13 -4.79 17.68
CA ILE A 42 23.67 -5.09 16.33
C ILE A 42 23.26 -3.81 15.60
N SER A 43 23.26 -3.86 14.27
CA SER A 43 22.70 -2.79 13.44
C SER A 43 21.22 -3.06 13.14
N MET A 44 20.48 -2.00 12.81
CA MET A 44 19.09 -2.05 12.34
C MET A 44 18.90 -3.10 11.22
N ASP A 45 19.78 -3.11 10.21
CA ASP A 45 19.76 -4.09 9.11
C ASP A 45 19.83 -5.56 9.54
N VAL A 46 20.42 -5.85 10.70
CA VAL A 46 20.54 -7.20 11.25
C VAL A 46 19.30 -7.54 12.07
N SER A 47 18.73 -6.54 12.78
CA SER A 47 17.46 -6.67 13.49
C SER A 47 16.34 -7.06 12.52
N ASP A 48 16.17 -6.31 11.43
CA ASP A 48 15.13 -6.58 10.43
C ASP A 48 15.28 -7.96 9.80
N LYS A 49 16.51 -8.36 9.44
CA LYS A 49 16.79 -9.71 8.91
C LYS A 49 16.46 -10.82 9.91
N LEU A 50 16.67 -10.59 11.20
CA LEU A 50 16.35 -11.58 12.24
C LEU A 50 14.84 -11.71 12.43
N ILE A 51 14.09 -10.61 12.30
CA ILE A 51 12.62 -10.63 12.33
C ILE A 51 12.07 -11.40 11.14
N ASP A 52 12.53 -11.10 9.91
CA ASP A 52 12.13 -11.82 8.70
C ASP A 52 12.43 -13.32 8.82
N LEU A 53 13.63 -13.66 9.33
CA LEU A 53 14.00 -15.06 9.56
C LEU A 53 13.17 -15.73 10.65
N ALA A 54 12.69 -14.99 11.65
CA ALA A 54 11.79 -15.51 12.68
C ALA A 54 10.40 -15.83 12.09
N GLU A 55 9.87 -14.96 11.23
CA GLU A 55 8.56 -15.16 10.61
C GLU A 55 8.49 -16.40 9.70
N THR A 56 9.61 -16.75 9.07
CA THR A 56 9.72 -17.96 8.24
C THR A 56 9.82 -19.26 9.02
N GLN A 57 9.94 -19.21 10.36
CA GLN A 57 10.03 -20.42 11.18
C GLN A 57 8.68 -21.14 11.29
N LYS A 58 8.71 -22.46 11.10
CA LYS A 58 7.51 -23.32 11.18
C LYS A 58 6.89 -23.36 12.58
N GLN A 59 7.70 -23.18 13.62
CA GLN A 59 7.28 -23.30 15.01
C GLN A 59 7.25 -21.91 15.64
N ARG A 60 6.06 -21.47 16.07
CA ARG A 60 5.95 -20.25 16.88
C ARG A 60 6.15 -20.57 18.36
N TYR A 61 6.87 -19.69 19.03
CA TYR A 61 7.14 -19.73 20.47
C TYR A 61 6.52 -18.49 21.11
N GLU A 62 5.89 -18.69 22.25
CA GLU A 62 5.39 -17.59 23.08
C GLU A 62 6.20 -17.57 24.38
N GLY A 63 6.92 -16.47 24.59
CA GLY A 63 7.74 -16.28 25.77
C GLY A 63 7.06 -15.36 26.80
N PRO A 64 7.31 -15.58 28.09
CA PRO A 64 6.67 -14.83 29.17
C PRO A 64 7.26 -13.41 29.37
N SER A 65 8.47 -13.14 28.88
CA SER A 65 9.15 -11.84 29.01
C SER A 65 10.19 -11.65 27.91
N TRP A 66 10.43 -10.39 27.55
CA TRP A 66 11.53 -9.96 26.67
C TRP A 66 12.90 -9.98 27.36
N THR A 67 12.94 -10.00 28.69
CA THR A 67 14.18 -9.93 29.47
C THR A 67 14.92 -11.26 29.49
N LEU A 68 16.14 -11.28 28.97
CA LEU A 68 17.07 -12.40 29.10
C LEU A 68 17.84 -12.31 30.43
N SER A 69 18.34 -13.44 30.93
CA SER A 69 19.25 -13.41 32.09
C SER A 69 20.63 -12.90 31.68
N ALA A 70 21.44 -12.42 32.63
CA ALA A 70 22.80 -11.96 32.34
C ALA A 70 23.65 -13.04 31.63
N GLU A 71 23.44 -14.31 31.97
CA GLU A 71 24.09 -15.45 31.32
C GLU A 71 23.60 -15.65 29.88
N ASP A 72 22.32 -15.41 29.62
CA ASP A 72 21.75 -15.54 28.27
C ASP A 72 22.18 -14.39 27.35
N HIS A 73 22.36 -13.19 27.90
CA HIS A 73 22.99 -12.07 27.21
C HIS A 73 24.46 -12.37 26.89
N ARG A 74 25.20 -12.97 27.84
CA ARG A 74 26.57 -13.43 27.61
C ARG A 74 26.65 -14.44 26.46
N ILE A 75 25.73 -15.40 26.43
CA ILE A 75 25.63 -16.38 25.33
C ILE A 75 25.28 -15.69 24.00
N SER A 76 24.34 -14.75 24.00
CA SER A 76 24.00 -13.96 22.79
C SER A 76 25.22 -13.19 22.26
N MET A 77 26.03 -12.60 23.15
CA MET A 77 27.28 -11.96 22.76
C MET A 77 28.28 -12.93 22.11
N LEU A 78 28.43 -14.13 22.64
CA LEU A 78 29.32 -15.15 22.04
C LEU A 78 28.89 -15.52 20.60
N PHE A 79 27.58 -15.55 20.33
CA PHE A 79 27.07 -15.74 18.97
C PHE A 79 27.43 -14.57 18.05
N ILE A 80 27.28 -13.33 18.53
CA ILE A 80 27.66 -12.12 17.77
C ILE A 80 29.16 -12.12 17.46
N GLU A 81 30.00 -12.44 18.44
CA GLU A 81 31.46 -12.52 18.26
C GLU A 81 31.88 -13.61 17.27
N LYS A 82 31.18 -14.75 17.30
CA LYS A 82 31.39 -15.84 16.33
C LYS A 82 30.97 -15.42 14.91
N LEU A 83 29.88 -14.67 14.76
CA LEU A 83 29.44 -14.12 13.47
C LEU A 83 30.42 -13.08 12.91
N GLN A 84 31.10 -12.34 13.79
CA GLN A 84 32.21 -11.43 13.46
C GLN A 84 33.51 -12.16 13.10
N GLY A 85 33.60 -13.47 13.32
CA GLY A 85 34.73 -14.31 12.93
C GLY A 85 35.80 -14.50 14.01
N LYS A 86 35.51 -14.17 15.27
CA LYS A 86 36.42 -14.46 16.40
C LYS A 86 36.39 -15.96 16.74
N PRO A 87 37.52 -16.58 17.13
CA PRO A 87 37.54 -17.97 17.56
C PRO A 87 36.89 -18.10 18.94
N VAL A 88 35.62 -18.51 18.97
CA VAL A 88 34.87 -18.74 20.22
C VAL A 88 34.68 -20.24 20.46
N GLU A 89 35.05 -20.72 21.65
CA GLU A 89 34.84 -22.11 22.04
C GLU A 89 33.34 -22.41 22.25
N ILE A 90 32.83 -23.33 21.43
CA ILE A 90 31.42 -23.77 21.39
C ILE A 90 31.02 -24.51 22.68
N SER A 91 31.99 -25.03 23.44
CA SER A 91 31.77 -25.79 24.68
C SER A 91 31.03 -24.99 25.76
N LEU A 92 31.09 -23.65 25.74
CA LEU A 92 30.37 -22.79 26.68
C LEU A 92 28.90 -22.54 26.29
N LEU A 93 28.50 -22.92 25.07
CA LEU A 93 27.11 -22.81 24.58
C LEU A 93 26.25 -24.00 25.04
N SER A 94 26.84 -25.00 25.71
CA SER A 94 26.22 -26.29 26.05
C SER A 94 25.50 -26.31 27.41
N THR A 95 25.71 -25.32 28.29
CA THR A 95 25.04 -25.27 29.60
C THR A 95 23.73 -24.49 29.48
N ILE A 96 22.84 -24.99 28.63
CA ILE A 96 21.57 -24.33 28.31
C ILE A 96 20.57 -24.72 29.41
N ALA A 97 20.27 -23.78 30.31
CA ALA A 97 19.11 -23.87 31.20
C ALA A 97 17.83 -24.18 30.38
N PRO A 98 16.83 -24.89 30.95
CA PRO A 98 15.67 -25.35 30.19
C PRO A 98 14.95 -24.21 29.44
N PRO A 99 14.40 -24.48 28.24
CA PRO A 99 13.70 -23.48 27.44
C PRO A 99 12.57 -22.83 28.26
N LYS A 100 12.49 -21.50 28.19
CA LYS A 100 11.52 -20.72 28.96
C LYS A 100 10.25 -20.41 28.15
N ALA A 101 10.36 -20.36 26.83
CA ALA A 101 9.22 -20.16 25.94
C ALA A 101 8.51 -21.48 25.66
N LYS A 102 7.18 -21.44 25.64
CA LYS A 102 6.38 -22.62 25.31
C LYS A 102 6.18 -22.67 23.79
N PRO A 103 6.41 -23.83 23.13
CA PRO A 103 6.04 -23.98 21.74
C PRO A 103 4.52 -23.82 21.62
N GLN A 104 4.08 -22.86 20.82
CA GLN A 104 2.67 -22.66 20.55
C GLN A 104 2.23 -23.82 19.66
N GLN A 105 1.53 -24.80 20.23
CA GLN A 105 0.90 -25.85 19.47
C GLN A 105 -0.27 -25.23 18.71
N THR A 106 -0.06 -24.86 17.46
CA THR A 106 -1.21 -24.79 16.54
C THR A 106 -1.63 -26.23 16.30
N GLU A 107 -2.50 -26.77 17.15
CA GLU A 107 -3.32 -27.90 16.73
C GLU A 107 -4.04 -27.44 15.46
N ARG A 108 -3.61 -27.95 14.31
CA ARG A 108 -4.44 -27.94 13.11
C ARG A 108 -5.63 -28.84 13.42
N ILE A 109 -6.62 -28.32 14.12
CA ILE A 109 -7.95 -28.89 14.11
C ILE A 109 -8.35 -28.82 12.63
N ALA A 110 -8.51 -29.98 11.98
CA ALA A 110 -9.09 -30.00 10.64
C ALA A 110 -10.40 -29.18 10.71
N PRO A 111 -10.60 -28.17 9.84
CA PRO A 111 -11.82 -27.38 9.89
C PRO A 111 -13.01 -28.33 9.88
N ARG A 112 -13.92 -28.26 10.87
CA ARG A 112 -15.13 -29.11 10.84
C ARG A 112 -15.82 -28.86 9.50
N GLU A 113 -16.24 -29.91 8.81
CA GLU A 113 -16.89 -29.81 7.50
C GLU A 113 -18.04 -28.80 7.49
N SER A 114 -18.75 -28.64 8.62
CA SER A 114 -19.77 -27.61 8.80
C SER A 114 -19.26 -26.18 8.60
N TYR A 115 -18.07 -25.83 9.12
CA TYR A 115 -17.48 -24.51 8.94
C TYR A 115 -17.00 -24.30 7.50
N VAL A 116 -16.43 -25.34 6.88
CA VAL A 116 -16.00 -25.27 5.47
C VAL A 116 -17.20 -25.04 4.56
N GLU A 117 -18.31 -25.71 4.81
CA GLU A 117 -19.53 -25.57 4.04
C GLU A 117 -20.18 -24.18 4.24
N SER A 118 -20.23 -23.67 5.48
CA SER A 118 -20.71 -22.29 5.72
C SER A 118 -19.89 -21.24 4.97
N HIS A 119 -18.55 -21.36 4.96
CA HIS A 119 -17.70 -20.43 4.22
C HIS A 119 -17.82 -20.57 2.69
N ARG A 120 -18.13 -21.77 2.18
CA ARG A 120 -18.44 -21.98 0.76
C ARG A 120 -19.73 -21.28 0.36
N LEU A 121 -20.79 -21.46 1.16
CA LEU A 121 -22.07 -20.79 0.92
C LEU A 121 -21.92 -19.27 1.00
N GLU A 122 -21.20 -18.76 1.99
CA GLU A 122 -20.91 -17.32 2.11
C GLU A 122 -20.11 -16.79 0.91
N LYS A 123 -19.12 -17.56 0.43
CA LYS A 123 -18.36 -17.22 -0.77
C LYS A 123 -19.26 -17.16 -2.00
N ASP A 124 -20.13 -18.14 -2.20
CA ASP A 124 -21.05 -18.19 -3.34
C ASP A 124 -22.07 -17.04 -3.27
N GLU A 125 -22.61 -16.72 -2.08
CA GLU A 125 -23.47 -15.56 -1.86
C GLU A 125 -22.79 -14.23 -2.22
N LEU A 126 -21.53 -14.07 -1.81
CA LEU A 126 -20.72 -12.91 -2.16
C LEU A 126 -20.43 -12.84 -3.66
N GLU A 127 -20.14 -13.96 -4.32
CA GLU A 127 -19.95 -14.02 -5.77
C GLU A 127 -21.22 -13.60 -6.52
N PHE A 128 -22.39 -14.10 -6.11
CA PHE A 128 -23.67 -13.64 -6.67
C PHE A 128 -23.95 -12.16 -6.41
N ALA A 129 -23.57 -11.64 -5.23
CA ALA A 129 -23.69 -10.22 -4.94
C ALA A 129 -22.78 -9.36 -5.82
N VAL A 130 -21.54 -9.80 -6.06
CA VAL A 130 -20.59 -9.13 -6.95
C VAL A 130 -21.13 -9.12 -8.38
N GLN A 131 -21.55 -10.27 -8.92
CA GLN A 131 -22.12 -10.35 -10.27
C GLN A 131 -23.33 -9.43 -10.46
N ARG A 132 -24.24 -9.37 -9.48
CA ARG A 132 -25.39 -8.45 -9.53
C ARG A 132 -24.95 -6.99 -9.58
N ARG A 133 -23.98 -6.61 -8.73
CA ARG A 133 -23.43 -5.24 -8.70
C ARG A 133 -22.73 -4.89 -10.01
N GLU A 134 -21.98 -5.81 -10.61
CA GLU A 134 -21.32 -5.61 -11.90
C GLU A 134 -22.34 -5.29 -13.02
N VAL A 135 -23.47 -6.00 -13.05
CA VAL A 135 -24.55 -5.69 -14.01
C VAL A 135 -25.13 -4.29 -13.77
N THR A 136 -25.35 -3.91 -12.51
CA THR A 136 -25.81 -2.55 -12.17
C THR A 136 -24.82 -1.49 -12.61
N ILE A 137 -23.53 -1.68 -12.34
CA ILE A 137 -22.47 -0.74 -12.75
C ILE A 137 -22.48 -0.59 -14.27
N ARG A 138 -22.49 -1.71 -15.01
CA ARG A 138 -22.53 -1.68 -16.48
C ARG A 138 -23.74 -0.92 -17.02
N ASN A 139 -24.92 -1.10 -16.42
CA ASN A 139 -26.12 -0.38 -16.84
C ASN A 139 -25.98 1.14 -16.59
N LEU A 140 -25.41 1.53 -15.45
CA LEU A 140 -25.17 2.93 -15.12
C LEU A 140 -24.11 3.56 -16.04
N GLU A 141 -23.05 2.84 -16.37
CA GLU A 141 -22.01 3.28 -17.32
C GLU A 141 -22.62 3.57 -18.70
N VAL A 142 -23.50 2.70 -19.20
CA VAL A 142 -24.20 2.92 -20.48
C VAL A 142 -25.12 4.14 -20.41
N GLU A 143 -25.78 4.39 -19.27
CA GLU A 143 -26.62 5.59 -19.10
C GLU A 143 -25.80 6.87 -19.04
N LEU A 144 -24.63 6.84 -18.38
CA LEU A 144 -23.69 7.95 -18.35
C LEU A 144 -23.18 8.29 -19.76
N GLU A 145 -22.76 7.28 -20.53
CA GLU A 145 -22.30 7.48 -21.91
C GLU A 145 -23.37 8.16 -22.79
N LYS A 146 -24.64 7.75 -22.64
CA LYS A 146 -25.75 8.41 -23.35
C LYS A 146 -25.91 9.88 -22.97
N LYS A 147 -25.77 10.20 -21.68
CA LYS A 147 -25.84 11.58 -21.18
C LYS A 147 -24.65 12.41 -21.68
N ASP A 148 -23.46 11.83 -21.77
CA ASP A 148 -22.27 12.52 -22.29
C ASP A 148 -22.42 12.88 -23.77
N VAL A 149 -23.01 11.99 -24.57
CA VAL A 149 -23.38 12.28 -25.97
C VAL A 149 -24.41 13.41 -26.04
N GLU A 150 -25.43 13.42 -25.17
CA GLU A 150 -26.45 14.47 -25.13
C GLU A 150 -25.86 15.83 -24.72
N ILE A 151 -25.00 15.85 -23.70
CA ILE A 151 -24.26 17.05 -23.27
C ILE A 151 -23.39 17.58 -24.41
N SER A 152 -22.73 16.71 -25.17
CA SER A 152 -21.89 17.12 -26.30
C SER A 152 -22.72 17.79 -27.41
N LYS A 153 -23.88 17.22 -27.76
CA LYS A 153 -24.81 17.83 -28.72
C LYS A 153 -25.32 19.20 -28.25
N LEU A 154 -25.66 19.33 -26.96
CA LEU A 154 -26.11 20.60 -26.40
C LEU A 154 -25.00 21.66 -26.43
N LYS A 155 -23.74 21.27 -26.21
CA LYS A 155 -22.59 22.18 -26.33
C LYS A 155 -22.39 22.68 -27.75
N GLU A 156 -22.47 21.79 -28.75
CA GLU A 156 -22.40 22.17 -30.17
C GLU A 156 -23.52 23.15 -30.53
N LEU A 157 -24.76 22.87 -30.07
CA LEU A 157 -25.89 23.77 -30.31
C LEU A 157 -25.69 25.15 -29.66
N ILE A 158 -25.16 25.22 -28.44
CA ILE A 158 -24.85 26.49 -27.79
C ILE A 158 -23.81 27.27 -28.60
N GLN A 159 -22.75 26.60 -29.08
CA GLN A 159 -21.71 27.24 -29.89
C GLN A 159 -22.28 27.83 -31.20
N GLU A 160 -23.16 27.10 -31.87
CA GLU A 160 -23.82 27.57 -33.09
C GLU A 160 -24.68 28.82 -32.80
N LEU A 161 -25.50 28.78 -31.75
CA LEU A 161 -26.34 29.92 -31.36
C LEU A 161 -25.51 31.14 -30.94
N GLU A 162 -24.39 30.94 -30.26
CA GLU A 162 -23.46 32.01 -29.91
C GLU A 162 -22.83 32.64 -31.17
N HIS A 163 -22.52 31.83 -32.18
CA HIS A 163 -22.01 32.30 -33.46
C HIS A 163 -23.05 33.15 -34.19
N GLU A 164 -24.28 32.63 -34.36
CA GLU A 164 -25.39 33.34 -34.99
C GLU A 164 -25.70 34.68 -34.28
N LEU A 165 -25.70 34.69 -32.94
CA LEU A 165 -25.90 35.91 -32.16
C LEU A 165 -24.80 36.93 -32.41
N ASN A 166 -23.54 36.50 -32.55
CA ASN A 166 -22.44 37.40 -32.82
C ASN A 166 -22.52 38.00 -34.24
N GLU A 167 -22.84 37.18 -35.25
CA GLU A 167 -23.05 37.66 -36.62
C GLU A 167 -24.18 38.69 -36.69
N ASN A 168 -25.32 38.38 -36.06
CA ASN A 168 -26.46 39.29 -36.01
C ASN A 168 -26.09 40.61 -35.30
N ARG A 169 -25.30 40.54 -34.23
CA ARG A 169 -24.79 41.73 -33.53
C ARG A 169 -23.93 42.60 -34.43
N ASP A 170 -23.07 42.00 -35.25
CA ASP A 170 -22.22 42.73 -36.19
C ASP A 170 -23.02 43.34 -37.35
N GLU A 171 -24.04 42.62 -37.85
CA GLU A 171 -24.96 43.15 -38.86
C GLU A 171 -25.78 44.33 -38.31
N ILE A 172 -26.22 44.29 -37.04
CA ILE A 172 -26.89 45.43 -36.38
C ILE A 172 -25.96 46.65 -36.29
N LYS A 173 -24.68 46.47 -35.94
CA LYS A 173 -23.69 47.57 -35.90
C LYS A 173 -23.52 48.17 -37.30
N LYS A 174 -23.38 47.34 -38.32
CA LYS A 174 -23.23 47.75 -39.72
C LYS A 174 -24.46 48.54 -40.19
N ASN A 175 -25.66 48.04 -39.93
CA ASN A 175 -26.91 48.72 -40.24
C ASN A 175 -27.06 50.07 -39.53
N ARG A 176 -26.60 50.18 -38.27
CA ARG A 176 -26.56 51.46 -37.55
C ARG A 176 -25.64 52.47 -38.26
N ILE A 177 -24.47 52.03 -38.72
CA ILE A 177 -23.52 52.89 -39.45
C ILE A 177 -24.15 53.34 -40.77
N TYR A 178 -24.72 52.43 -41.56
CA TYR A 178 -25.36 52.78 -42.83
C TYR A 178 -26.51 53.77 -42.65
N ARG A 179 -27.33 53.59 -41.61
CA ARG A 179 -28.39 54.53 -41.28
C ARG A 179 -27.84 55.93 -40.97
N GLY A 180 -26.79 56.02 -40.15
CA GLY A 180 -26.15 57.31 -39.83
C GLY A 180 -25.57 58.01 -41.06
N ILE A 181 -24.91 57.28 -41.96
CA ILE A 181 -24.40 57.83 -43.23
C ILE A 181 -25.55 58.30 -44.12
N LEU A 182 -26.64 57.52 -44.22
CA LEU A 182 -27.80 57.88 -45.02
C LEU A 182 -28.47 59.17 -44.50
N GLU A 183 -28.65 59.27 -43.18
CA GLU A 183 -29.21 60.46 -42.52
C GLU A 183 -28.36 61.72 -42.79
N GLU A 184 -27.03 61.61 -42.69
CA GLU A 184 -26.13 62.73 -42.99
C GLU A 184 -26.15 63.10 -44.47
N ASN A 185 -26.18 62.13 -45.39
CA ASN A 185 -26.32 62.40 -46.82
C ASN A 185 -27.63 63.13 -47.15
N ILE A 186 -28.74 62.78 -46.50
CA ILE A 186 -30.02 63.49 -46.64
C ILE A 186 -29.88 64.93 -46.15
N ARG A 187 -29.21 65.14 -45.02
CA ARG A 187 -28.97 66.47 -44.45
C ARG A 187 -28.12 67.33 -45.37
N LEU A 188 -27.02 66.81 -45.89
CA LEU A 188 -26.13 67.53 -46.82
C LEU A 188 -26.86 67.93 -48.10
N LYS A 189 -27.65 67.02 -48.71
CA LYS A 189 -28.47 67.37 -49.88
C LYS A 189 -29.42 68.54 -49.60
N LYS A 190 -30.10 68.55 -48.44
CA LYS A 190 -31.00 69.67 -48.07
C LYS A 190 -30.28 71.01 -47.96
N VAL A 191 -29.01 71.03 -47.55
CA VAL A 191 -28.19 72.24 -47.49
C VAL A 191 -27.79 72.71 -48.89
N ASP A 192 -27.46 71.79 -49.79
CA ASP A 192 -27.07 72.11 -51.18
C ASP A 192 -28.25 72.64 -52.02
N PHE A 193 -29.48 72.16 -51.80
CA PHE A 193 -30.68 72.63 -52.50
C PHE A 193 -31.30 73.91 -51.89
N GLY A 194 -30.75 74.43 -50.78
CA GLY A 194 -31.25 75.60 -50.07
C GLY A 194 -30.52 76.92 -50.39
N ARG A 195 -29.61 76.92 -51.38
CA ARG A 195 -28.96 78.11 -51.94
C ARG A 195 -29.44 78.34 -53.37
#